data_AF-U6CZ57-F1
#
_entry.id   AF-U6CZ57-F1
#
_cell.length_a   1.000
_cell.length_b   1.000
_cell.length_c   1.000
_cell.angle_alpha   90.00
_cell.angle_beta   90.00
_cell.angle_gamma   90.00
#
_symmetry.space_group_name_H-M   'P 1'
#
loop_
_entity.id
_entity.type
_entity.pdbx_description
1 polymer ?
#
loop_
_entity_poly.entity_id
_entity_poly.type
_entity_poly.pdbx_seq_one_letter_code
_entity_poly.pdbx_strand_id
1 'polypeptide(L)'
;ERSQEHRGHHTVLMEEVVHEVQEKFQESLRKLRLEQQEAERLAAVIIRKRTSWKNQMEPERHRIQTEFNKLRSILDKEEQRQLKKLEEEERKGLSILEEAENELVRQNQSLRELISDLEFRCQGSAVELLQDVSDVMK
;
A
#
# COMPACT_ATOMS: atom_id res chain seq x y z
N GLU A 1 -61.97 52.54 -24.70
CA GLU A 1 -60.88 53.31 -25.35
C GLU A 1 -60.70 54.75 -24.86
N ARG A 2 -61.71 55.42 -24.28
CA ARG A 2 -61.60 56.83 -23.84
C ARG A 2 -61.24 57.05 -22.35
N SER A 3 -60.57 56.08 -21.71
CA SER A 3 -59.94 56.32 -20.39
C SER A 3 -58.57 57.01 -20.59
N GLN A 4 -58.08 57.72 -19.58
CA GLN A 4 -56.76 58.36 -19.65
C GLN A 4 -55.61 57.34 -19.86
N GLU A 5 -55.80 56.09 -19.41
CA GLU A 5 -54.85 54.97 -19.54
C GLU A 5 -54.56 54.54 -20.98
N HIS A 6 -55.45 54.82 -21.93
CA HIS A 6 -55.27 54.41 -23.34
C HIS A 6 -54.95 55.59 -24.27
N ARG A 7 -54.70 56.79 -23.72
CA ARG A 7 -54.44 57.99 -24.52
C ARG A 7 -53.07 57.88 -25.21
N GLY A 8 -53.07 57.81 -26.54
CA GLY A 8 -51.85 57.68 -27.36
C GLY A 8 -51.48 56.25 -27.73
N HIS A 9 -52.25 55.25 -27.26
CA HIS A 9 -52.07 53.87 -27.70
C HIS A 9 -52.73 53.66 -29.08
N HIS A 10 -52.06 52.90 -29.94
CA HIS A 10 -52.65 52.46 -31.19
C HIS A 10 -53.69 51.38 -30.89
N THR A 11 -54.96 51.67 -31.15
CA THR A 11 -56.07 50.71 -31.02
C THR A 11 -56.39 50.11 -32.38
N VAL A 12 -56.59 48.80 -32.40
CA VAL A 12 -56.89 47.98 -33.57
C VAL A 12 -58.05 47.07 -33.22
N LEU A 13 -58.89 46.75 -34.20
CA LEU A 13 -60.01 45.86 -33.95
C LEU A 13 -59.49 44.44 -33.68
N MET A 14 -60.17 43.72 -32.79
CA MET A 14 -59.76 42.38 -32.39
C MET A 14 -59.70 41.44 -33.60
N GLU A 15 -60.64 41.58 -34.53
CA GLU A 15 -60.70 40.82 -35.77
C GLU A 15 -59.50 41.06 -36.69
N GLU A 16 -58.90 42.26 -36.64
CA GLU A 16 -57.78 42.67 -37.50
C GLU A 16 -56.45 42.02 -37.05
N VAL A 17 -56.30 41.68 -35.76
CA VAL A 17 -55.03 41.16 -35.21
C VAL A 17 -55.07 39.71 -34.73
N VAL A 18 -56.26 39.12 -34.57
CA VAL A 18 -56.40 37.73 -34.08
C VAL A 18 -55.60 36.74 -34.93
N HIS A 19 -55.64 36.87 -36.26
CA HIS A 19 -54.94 35.95 -37.16
C HIS A 19 -53.41 36.08 -37.04
N GLU A 20 -52.90 37.31 -37.02
CA GLU A 20 -51.45 37.57 -36.89
C GLU A 20 -50.90 37.07 -35.54
N VAL A 21 -51.63 37.32 -34.44
CA VAL A 21 -51.24 36.82 -33.11
C VAL A 21 -51.29 35.30 -33.06
N GLN A 22 -52.30 34.68 -33.67
CA GLN A 22 -52.44 33.23 -33.74
C GLN A 22 -51.28 32.59 -34.50
N GLU A 23 -50.85 33.15 -35.63
CA GLU A 23 -49.69 32.65 -36.39
C GLU A 23 -48.39 32.75 -35.58
N LYS A 24 -48.14 33.90 -34.93
CA LYS A 24 -46.97 34.10 -34.05
C LYS A 24 -46.94 33.10 -32.90
N PHE A 25 -48.09 32.81 -32.30
CA PHE A 25 -48.19 31.78 -31.26
C PHE A 25 -47.94 30.38 -31.81
N GLN A 26 -48.46 30.04 -32.98
CA GLN A 26 -48.20 28.74 -33.61
C GLN A 26 -46.71 28.55 -33.94
N GLU A 27 -46.03 29.58 -34.43
CA GLU A 27 -44.58 29.54 -34.67
C GLU A 27 -43.80 29.36 -33.37
N SER A 28 -44.13 30.13 -32.34
CA SER A 28 -43.50 30.04 -31.02
C SER A 28 -43.70 28.65 -30.40
N LEU A 29 -44.90 28.07 -30.52
CA LEU A 29 -45.20 26.71 -30.05
C LEU A 29 -44.39 25.66 -30.81
N ARG A 30 -44.22 25.81 -32.13
CA ARG A 30 -43.37 24.90 -32.91
C ARG A 30 -41.92 24.95 -32.44
N LYS A 31 -41.36 26.14 -32.22
CA LYS A 31 -40.00 26.32 -31.71
C LYS A 31 -39.83 25.71 -30.32
N LEU A 32 -40.73 26.01 -29.39
CA LEU A 32 -40.68 25.50 -28.02
C LEU A 32 -40.78 23.96 -27.96
N ARG A 33 -41.59 23.35 -28.84
CA ARG A 33 -41.66 21.88 -28.94
C ARG A 33 -40.34 21.25 -29.38
N LEU A 34 -39.63 21.88 -30.32
CA LEU A 34 -38.30 21.43 -30.76
C LEU A 34 -37.27 21.58 -29.64
N GLU A 35 -37.27 22.72 -28.94
CA GLU A 35 -36.39 22.96 -27.79
C GLU A 35 -36.65 21.97 -26.65
N GLN A 36 -37.92 21.65 -26.37
CA GLN A 36 -38.30 20.64 -25.39
C GLN A 36 -37.74 19.26 -25.78
N GLN A 37 -37.91 18.85 -27.04
CA GLN A 37 -37.41 17.55 -27.51
C GLN A 37 -35.88 17.45 -27.40
N GLU A 38 -35.17 18.53 -27.71
CA GLU A 38 -33.71 18.56 -27.55
C GLU A 38 -33.30 18.50 -26.08
N ALA A 39 -34.01 19.22 -25.19
CA ALA A 39 -33.76 19.15 -23.75
C ALA A 39 -33.97 17.72 -23.19
N GLU A 40 -35.02 17.02 -23.62
CA GLU A 40 -35.29 15.63 -23.25
C GLU A 40 -34.19 14.69 -23.76
N ARG A 41 -33.71 14.89 -25.00
CA ARG A 41 -32.60 14.13 -25.57
C ARG A 41 -31.31 14.35 -24.77
N LEU A 42 -30.99 15.59 -24.43
CA LEU A 42 -29.81 15.93 -23.62
C LEU A 42 -29.91 15.34 -22.21
N ALA A 43 -31.08 15.38 -21.58
CA ALA A 43 -31.32 14.77 -20.28
C ALA A 43 -31.05 13.26 -20.33
N ALA A 44 -31.53 12.55 -21.36
CA ALA A 44 -31.26 11.14 -21.54
C ALA A 44 -29.76 10.84 -21.73
N VAL A 45 -29.04 11.68 -22.48
CA VAL A 45 -27.58 11.56 -22.63
C VAL A 45 -26.86 11.74 -21.29
N ILE A 46 -27.25 12.73 -20.49
CA ILE A 46 -26.65 12.97 -19.16
C ILE A 46 -26.88 11.78 -18.24
N ILE A 47 -28.11 11.22 -18.20
CA ILE A 47 -28.42 10.04 -17.39
C ILE A 47 -27.56 8.85 -17.83
N ARG A 48 -27.46 8.59 -19.14
CA ARG A 48 -26.61 7.51 -19.67
C ARG A 48 -25.14 7.69 -19.29
N LYS A 49 -24.61 8.91 -19.45
CA LYS A 49 -23.22 9.22 -19.04
C LYS A 49 -23.02 8.98 -17.55
N ARG A 50 -23.95 9.46 -16.70
CA ARG A 50 -23.88 9.25 -15.24
C ARG A 50 -23.82 7.77 -14.88
N THR A 51 -24.67 6.95 -15.50
CA THR A 51 -24.69 5.50 -15.27
C THR A 51 -23.41 4.84 -15.78
N SER A 52 -22.92 5.21 -16.97
CA SER A 52 -21.65 4.72 -17.52
C SER A 52 -20.48 5.01 -16.58
N TRP A 53 -20.38 6.24 -16.08
CA TRP A 53 -19.34 6.64 -15.13
C TRP A 53 -19.41 5.80 -13.85
N LYS A 54 -20.60 5.65 -13.24
CA LYS A 54 -20.78 4.82 -12.05
C LYS A 54 -20.34 3.37 -12.28
N ASN A 55 -20.74 2.79 -13.41
CA ASN A 55 -20.40 1.40 -13.75
C ASN A 55 -18.90 1.18 -13.98
N GLN A 56 -18.17 2.23 -14.38
CA GLN A 56 -16.71 2.15 -14.55
C GLN A 56 -15.95 2.26 -13.22
N MET A 57 -16.53 2.86 -12.17
CA MET A 57 -15.80 3.07 -10.91
C MET A 57 -15.59 1.79 -10.11
N GLU A 58 -16.57 0.87 -10.07
CA GLU A 58 -16.43 -0.35 -9.27
C GLU A 58 -15.30 -1.26 -9.76
N PRO A 59 -15.17 -1.59 -11.06
CA PRO A 59 -14.03 -2.38 -11.56
C PRO A 59 -12.68 -1.73 -11.23
N GLU A 60 -12.59 -0.40 -11.31
CA GLU A 60 -11.37 0.34 -11.00
C GLU A 60 -11.02 0.25 -9.50
N ARG A 61 -12.02 0.35 -8.61
CA ARG A 61 -11.84 0.12 -7.16
C ARG A 61 -11.34 -1.29 -6.88
N HIS A 62 -11.96 -2.29 -7.49
CA HIS A 62 -11.55 -3.69 -7.34
C HIS A 62 -10.12 -3.90 -7.84
N ARG A 63 -9.78 -3.37 -9.02
CA ARG A 63 -8.43 -3.44 -9.58
C ARG A 63 -7.39 -2.86 -8.62
N ILE A 64 -7.64 -1.66 -8.07
CA ILE A 64 -6.75 -1.02 -7.10
C ILE A 64 -6.58 -1.94 -5.88
N GLN A 65 -7.68 -2.40 -5.28
CA GLN A 65 -7.61 -3.28 -4.11
C GLN A 65 -6.84 -4.58 -4.37
N THR A 66 -7.06 -5.21 -5.52
CA THR A 66 -6.37 -6.44 -5.92
C THR A 66 -4.87 -6.23 -6.07
N GLU A 67 -4.42 -5.17 -6.76
CA GLU A 67 -3.00 -4.90 -6.94
C GLU A 67 -2.32 -4.59 -5.59
N PHE A 68 -2.97 -3.83 -4.71
CA PHE A 68 -2.43 -3.58 -3.37
C PHE A 68 -2.36 -4.85 -2.51
N ASN A 69 -3.34 -5.75 -2.59
CA ASN A 69 -3.29 -7.02 -1.89
C ASN A 69 -2.16 -7.92 -2.41
N LYS A 70 -1.92 -7.91 -3.72
CA LYS A 70 -0.78 -8.61 -4.33
C LYS A 70 0.55 -8.06 -3.81
N LEU A 71 0.70 -6.73 -3.75
CA LEU A 71 1.90 -6.09 -3.21
C LEU A 71 2.13 -6.46 -1.75
N ARG A 72 1.09 -6.42 -0.89
CA ARG A 72 1.19 -6.87 0.50
C ARG A 72 1.67 -8.31 0.60
N SER A 73 1.07 -9.22 -0.17
CA SER A 73 1.51 -10.63 -0.16
C SER A 73 2.97 -10.82 -0.60
N ILE A 74 3.47 -10.01 -1.53
CA ILE A 74 4.88 -10.03 -1.95
C ILE A 74 5.76 -9.55 -0.80
N LEU A 75 5.39 -8.46 -0.13
CA LEU A 75 6.14 -7.91 0.99
C LEU A 75 6.17 -8.88 2.19
N ASP A 76 5.05 -9.51 2.53
CA ASP A 76 5.01 -10.50 3.61
C ASP A 76 5.95 -11.68 3.32
N LYS A 77 5.98 -12.16 2.07
CA LYS A 77 6.89 -13.23 1.65
C LYS A 77 8.36 -12.80 1.67
N GLU A 78 8.64 -11.55 1.30
CA GLU A 78 9.97 -10.97 1.36
C GLU A 78 10.47 -10.90 2.79
N GLU A 79 9.67 -10.34 3.69
CA GLU A 79 9.98 -10.21 5.11
C GLU A 79 10.28 -11.59 5.73
N GLN A 80 9.39 -12.57 5.52
CA GLN A 80 9.58 -13.93 6.04
C GLN A 80 10.84 -14.60 5.48
N ARG A 81 11.23 -14.30 4.23
CA ARG A 81 12.48 -14.82 3.67
C ARG A 81 13.70 -14.20 4.34
N GLN A 82 13.68 -12.89 4.57
CA GLN A 82 14.79 -12.19 5.22
C GLN A 82 14.95 -12.62 6.68
N LEU A 83 13.85 -12.79 7.41
CA LEU A 83 13.87 -13.30 8.79
C LEU A 83 14.48 -14.70 8.87
N LYS A 84 14.07 -15.63 8.00
CA LYS A 84 14.67 -16.98 7.95
C LYS A 84 16.15 -16.97 7.64
N LYS A 85 16.59 -16.07 6.75
CA LYS A 85 18.01 -15.91 6.44
C LYS A 85 18.78 -15.44 7.67
N LEU A 86 18.24 -14.47 8.41
CA LEU A 86 18.84 -13.97 9.64
C LEU A 86 18.93 -15.06 10.72
N GLU A 87 17.86 -15.84 10.93
CA GLU A 87 17.85 -16.97 11.87
C GLU A 87 18.93 -18.01 11.51
N GLU A 88 19.13 -18.28 10.21
CA GLU A 88 20.16 -19.21 9.77
C GLU A 88 21.58 -18.67 9.97
N GLU A 89 21.80 -17.36 9.74
CA GLU A 89 23.06 -16.69 10.02
C GLU A 89 23.38 -16.69 11.52
N GLU A 90 22.40 -16.37 12.37
CA GLU A 90 22.52 -16.42 13.83
C GLU A 90 22.90 -17.82 14.30
N ARG A 91 22.18 -18.86 13.83
CA ARG A 91 22.48 -20.25 14.18
C ARG A 91 23.89 -20.67 13.77
N LYS A 92 24.36 -20.27 12.59
CA LYS A 92 25.72 -20.55 12.13
C LYS A 92 26.76 -19.85 13.02
N GLY A 93 26.52 -18.58 13.34
CA GLY A 93 27.39 -17.80 14.22
C GLY A 93 27.50 -18.43 15.62
N LEU A 94 26.37 -18.79 16.22
CA LEU A 94 26.33 -19.41 17.54
C LEU A 94 27.02 -20.77 17.56
N SER A 95 26.84 -21.61 16.52
CA SER A 95 27.53 -22.90 16.41
C SER A 95 29.06 -22.74 16.40
N ILE A 96 29.57 -21.75 15.67
CA ILE A 96 31.02 -21.47 15.62
C ILE A 96 31.53 -21.01 16.98
N LEU A 97 30.78 -20.15 17.66
CA LEU A 97 31.13 -19.67 19.00
C LEU A 97 31.13 -20.81 20.02
N GLU A 98 30.12 -21.68 19.99
CA GLU A 98 30.03 -22.85 20.87
C GLU A 98 31.23 -23.81 20.67
N GLU A 99 31.63 -24.06 19.43
CA GLU A 99 32.83 -24.85 19.12
C GLU A 99 34.10 -24.20 19.68
N ALA A 100 34.26 -22.88 19.51
CA ALA A 100 35.41 -22.14 20.01
C ALA A 100 35.45 -22.09 21.55
N GLU A 101 34.30 -21.92 22.22
CA GLU A 101 34.17 -21.97 23.67
C GLU A 101 34.56 -23.34 24.21
N ASN A 102 34.08 -24.41 23.60
CA ASN A 102 34.42 -25.78 24.00
C ASN A 102 35.92 -26.07 23.85
N GLU A 103 36.55 -25.60 22.78
CA GLU A 103 37.99 -25.74 22.59
C GLU A 103 38.76 -24.95 23.65
N LEU A 104 38.35 -23.72 23.95
CA LEU A 104 38.97 -22.90 24.98
C LEU A 104 38.86 -23.54 26.37
N VAL A 105 37.72 -24.15 26.70
CA VAL A 105 37.52 -24.90 27.96
C VAL A 105 38.50 -26.06 28.07
N ARG A 106 38.67 -26.86 26.99
CA ARG A 106 39.64 -27.97 26.97
C ARG A 106 41.08 -27.49 27.14
N GLN A 107 41.45 -26.43 26.44
CA GLN A 107 42.78 -25.83 26.56
C GLN A 107 43.01 -25.29 27.98
N ASN A 108 42.03 -24.60 28.57
CA ASN A 108 42.14 -24.10 29.93
C ASN A 108 42.29 -25.24 30.94
N GLN A 109 41.54 -26.33 30.77
CA GLN A 109 41.64 -27.51 31.63
C GLN A 109 43.02 -28.17 31.53
N SER A 110 43.54 -28.33 30.31
CA SER A 110 44.89 -28.88 30.07
C SER A 110 45.97 -28.01 30.73
N LEU A 111 45.84 -26.69 30.64
CA LEU A 111 46.75 -25.75 31.31
C LEU A 111 46.65 -25.86 32.84
N ARG A 112 45.44 -26.01 33.41
CA ARG A 112 45.27 -26.21 34.85
C ARG A 112 45.95 -27.48 35.34
N GLU A 113 45.80 -28.57 34.61
CA GLU A 113 46.45 -29.84 34.92
C GLU A 113 47.97 -29.72 34.91
N LEU A 114 48.53 -29.07 33.88
CA LEU A 114 49.96 -28.81 33.77
C LEU A 114 50.48 -27.90 34.89
N ILE A 115 49.74 -26.83 35.22
CA ILE A 115 50.09 -25.94 36.32
C ILE A 115 50.11 -26.72 37.64
N SER A 116 49.08 -27.51 37.93
CA SER A 116 49.01 -28.30 39.16
C SER A 116 50.14 -29.35 39.26
N ASP A 117 50.50 -30.01 38.16
CA ASP A 117 51.65 -30.94 38.13
C ASP A 117 52.97 -30.22 38.44
N LEU A 118 53.20 -29.07 37.81
CA LEU A 118 54.39 -28.25 38.05
C LEU A 118 54.44 -27.70 39.49
N GLU A 119 53.31 -27.23 40.03
CA GLU A 119 53.20 -26.77 41.42
C GLU A 119 53.52 -27.91 42.41
N PHE A 120 53.02 -29.12 42.16
CA PHE A 120 53.31 -30.30 42.98
C PHE A 120 54.80 -30.65 42.97
N ARG A 121 55.42 -30.72 41.79
CA ARG A 121 56.86 -31.03 41.65
C ARG A 121 57.75 -29.98 42.29
N CYS A 122 57.42 -28.70 42.15
CA CYS A 122 58.16 -27.59 42.76
C CYS A 122 58.17 -27.63 44.29
N GLN A 123 57.12 -28.20 44.91
CA GLN A 123 57.00 -28.34 46.36
C GLN A 123 57.50 -29.72 46.88
N GLY A 124 57.72 -30.67 45.98
CA GLY A 124 58.14 -32.04 46.29
C GLY A 124 59.64 -32.20 46.56
N SER A 125 60.04 -33.46 46.63
CA SER A 125 61.43 -33.89 46.79
C SER A 125 62.26 -33.67 45.52
N ALA A 126 63.60 -33.70 45.66
CA ALA A 126 64.51 -33.57 44.51
C ALA A 126 64.31 -34.66 43.43
N VAL A 127 63.77 -35.83 43.80
CA VAL A 127 63.44 -36.90 42.85
C VAL A 127 62.17 -36.55 42.07
N GLU A 128 61.11 -36.12 42.74
CA GLU A 128 59.84 -35.69 42.09
C GLU A 128 60.06 -34.50 41.16
N LEU A 129 60.97 -33.59 41.51
CA LEU A 129 61.37 -32.46 40.66
C LEU A 129 62.11 -32.91 39.38
N LEU A 130 62.97 -33.92 39.47
CA LEU A 130 63.86 -34.36 38.38
C LEU A 130 63.27 -35.48 37.52
N GLN A 131 62.13 -36.06 37.91
CA GLN A 131 61.50 -37.15 37.17
C GLN A 131 60.89 -36.63 35.85
N ASP A 132 61.23 -37.27 34.73
CA ASP A 132 60.65 -37.03 33.39
C ASP A 132 60.66 -35.57 32.90
N VAL A 133 61.63 -34.75 33.36
CA VAL A 133 61.76 -33.31 33.04
C VAL A 133 61.78 -33.04 31.53
N SER A 134 62.35 -33.96 30.74
CA SER A 134 62.42 -33.82 29.28
C SER A 134 61.07 -33.90 28.56
N ASP A 135 60.04 -34.49 29.18
CA ASP A 135 58.70 -34.57 28.58
C ASP A 135 57.80 -33.43 29.04
N VAL A 136 58.07 -32.85 30.21
CA VAL A 136 57.35 -31.69 30.74
C VAL A 136 57.86 -30.36 30.15
N MET A 137 59.13 -30.29 29.75
CA MET A 137 59.75 -29.08 29.18
C MET A 137 59.73 -28.97 27.65
N LYS A 138 59.01 -29.85 26.94
CA LYS A 138 58.76 -29.75 25.50
C LYS A 138 57.59 -28.84 25.20
#